data_AF-A0A8S9LXJ0-F1
#
_entry.id   AF-A0A8S9LXJ0-F1
#
_cell.length_a   1.000
_cell.length_b   1.000
_cell.length_c   1.000
_cell.angle_alpha   90.00
_cell.angle_beta   90.00
_cell.angle_gamma   90.00
#
_symmetry.space_group_name_H-M   'P 1'
#
loop_
_entity.id
_entity.type
_entity.pdbx_description
1 polymer ?
#
loop_
_entity_poly.entity_id
_entity_poly.type
_entity_poly.pdbx_seq_one_letter_code
_entity_poly.pdbx_strand_id
1 'polypeptide(L)' 'MSNIKLGVEVISAHDLFNADKQNSCSPFVELKFDNQIFRTTTKPNDPNPVWHESEVARSIFV' A
#
# COMPACT_ATOMS: atom_id res chain seq x y z
N MET A 1 -5.83 28.26 -5.41
CA MET A 1 -5.96 26.81 -5.69
C MET A 1 -4.84 26.09 -4.97
N SER A 2 -5.17 25.18 -4.07
CA SER A 2 -4.21 24.55 -3.15
C SER A 2 -3.51 23.38 -3.85
N ASN A 3 -2.18 23.45 -4.00
CA ASN A 3 -1.39 22.31 -4.51
C ASN A 3 -1.20 21.29 -3.39
N ILE A 4 -2.21 20.44 -3.17
CA ILE A 4 -2.16 19.42 -2.12
C ILE A 4 -1.32 18.24 -2.60
N LYS A 5 -0.29 17.92 -1.83
CA LYS A 5 0.54 16.72 -2.01
C LYS A 5 0.38 15.84 -0.79
N LEU A 6 0.15 14.55 -1.01
CA LEU A 6 0.10 13.55 0.04
C LEU A 6 1.31 12.63 -0.13
N GLY A 7 2.25 12.72 0.81
CA GLY A 7 3.35 11.77 0.92
C GLY A 7 2.92 10.61 1.81
N VAL A 8 2.99 9.38 1.30
CA VAL A 8 2.66 8.17 2.04
C VAL A 8 3.83 7.22 1.98
N GLU A 9 4.27 6.77 3.14
CA GLU A 9 5.35 5.81 3.27
C GLU A 9 4.79 4.50 3.82
N VAL A 10 4.88 3.46 3.01
CA VAL A 10 4.46 2.11 3.36
C VAL A 10 5.69 1.33 3.83
N ILE A 11 5.86 1.26 5.14
CA ILE A 11 7.00 0.57 5.77
C ILE A 11 6.76 -0.93 5.82
N SER A 12 5.82 -1.36 6.66
CA SER A 12 5.51 -2.76 6.91
C SER A 12 4.11 -2.94 7.48
N ALA A 13 3.62 -4.18 7.45
CA ALA A 13 2.47 -4.62 8.25
C ALA A 13 2.92 -5.76 9.18
N HIS A 14 2.16 -5.99 10.25
CA HIS A 14 2.41 -7.07 11.21
C HIS A 14 1.10 -7.80 11.53
N ASP A 15 1.21 -9.07 11.92
CA ASP A 15 0.08 -9.92 12.32
C ASP A 15 -1.07 -9.96 11.30
N LEU A 16 -0.74 -10.06 10.01
CA LEU A 16 -1.76 -10.29 9.01
C LEU A 16 -2.39 -11.68 9.21
N PHE A 17 -3.72 -11.71 9.25
CA PHE A 17 -4.49 -12.93 9.48
C PHE A 17 -4.20 -13.98 8.41
N ASN A 18 -3.46 -15.03 8.79
CA ASN A 18 -3.26 -16.22 7.98
C ASN A 18 -4.46 -17.15 8.18
N ALA A 19 -5.37 -17.19 7.21
CA ALA A 19 -6.42 -18.20 7.21
C ALA A 19 -5.75 -19.59 7.09
N ASP A 20 -5.90 -20.42 8.12
CA ASP A 20 -5.26 -21.72 8.43
C ASP A 20 -5.20 -22.81 7.33
N LYS A 21 -5.53 -22.56 6.07
CA LYS A 21 -5.65 -23.62 5.05
C LYS A 21 -4.74 -23.54 3.84
N GLN A 22 -4.03 -22.46 3.62
CA GLN A 22 -2.97 -22.43 2.62
C GLN A 22 -2.15 -21.19 2.84
N ASN A 23 -0.82 -21.32 2.98
CA ASN A 23 0.14 -20.24 2.76
C ASN A 23 -0.27 -19.40 1.54
N SER A 24 -1.10 -18.38 1.72
CA SER A 24 -1.69 -17.60 0.64
C SER A 24 -2.04 -16.18 1.09
N CYS A 25 -1.50 -15.72 2.22
CA CYS A 25 -1.54 -14.29 2.52
C CYS A 25 -0.57 -13.60 1.59
N SER A 26 -1.09 -13.00 0.52
CA SER A 26 -0.33 -12.17 -0.41
C SER A 26 -0.69 -10.69 -0.19
N PRO A 27 -0.27 -10.08 0.94
CA PRO A 27 -0.60 -8.69 1.22
C PRO A 27 -0.03 -7.71 0.20
N PHE A 28 -0.79 -6.65 -0.01
CA PHE A 28 -0.40 -5.44 -0.73
C PHE A 28 -1.17 -4.25 -0.15
N VAL A 29 -0.65 -3.05 -0.34
CA VAL A 29 -1.31 -1.80 0.05
C VAL A 29 -1.76 -1.08 -1.21
N GLU A 30 -3.00 -0.61 -1.22
CA GLU A 30 -3.57 0.21 -2.29
C GLU A 30 -3.86 1.61 -1.75
N LEU A 31 -3.24 2.62 -2.36
CA LEU A 31 -3.47 4.02 -2.04
C LEU A 31 -4.40 4.64 -3.07
N LYS A 32 -5.51 5.25 -2.61
CA LYS A 32 -6.43 6.01 -3.46
C LYS A 32 -6.42 7.47 -3.07
N PHE A 33 -6.04 8.33 -4.00
CA PHE A 33 -6.02 9.77 -3.79
C PHE A 33 -6.38 10.50 -5.08
N ASP A 34 -7.46 11.28 -5.06
CA ASP A 34 -7.84 12.21 -6.14
C ASP A 34 -7.78 11.57 -7.55
N ASN A 35 -8.53 10.47 -7.72
CA ASN A 35 -8.57 9.64 -8.93
C ASN A 35 -7.27 8.90 -9.32
N GLN A 36 -6.21 8.98 -8.52
CA GLN A 36 -5.02 8.16 -8.66
C GLN A 36 -5.10 6.93 -7.76
N ILE A 37 -4.63 5.81 -8.29
CA ILE A 37 -4.52 4.54 -7.57
C ILE A 37 -3.06 4.11 -7.65
N PHE A 38 -2.43 3.94 -6.50
CA PHE A 38 -1.10 3.37 -6.36
C PHE A 38 -1.19 2.04 -5.63
N ARG A 39 -0.34 1.09 -5.99
CA ARG A 39 -0.32 -0.23 -5.38
C ARG A 39 1.12 -0.65 -5.14
N THR A 40 1.39 -1.11 -3.92
CA THR A 40 2.72 -1.62 -3.55
C THR A 40 2.98 -3.02 -4.09
N THR A 41 4.25 -3.45 -4.03
CA THR A 41 4.64 -4.81 -4.42
C THR A 41 3.89 -5.86 -3.60
N THR A 42 3.21 -6.82 -4.23
CA THR A 42 2.58 -7.91 -3.48
C THR A 42 3.63 -8.85 -2.90
N LYS A 43 3.59 -9.08 -1.58
CA LYS A 43 4.50 -10.01 -0.89
C LYS A 43 3.79 -11.34 -0.65
N PRO A 44 4.11 -12.43 -1.34
CA PRO A 44 3.41 -13.69 -1.18
C PRO A 44 3.83 -14.41 0.10
N ASN A 45 2.85 -14.91 0.84
CA ASN A 45 2.98 -15.77 2.02
C ASN A 45 3.74 -15.14 3.18
N ASP A 46 3.74 -13.82 3.26
CA ASP A 46 4.40 -13.08 4.32
C ASP A 46 3.35 -12.41 5.22
N PRO A 47 3.15 -12.88 6.46
CA PRO A 47 2.25 -12.23 7.42
C PRO A 47 2.83 -10.95 8.02
N ASN A 48 4.14 -10.71 7.86
CA ASN A 48 4.83 -9.50 8.31
C ASN A 48 5.54 -8.81 7.13
N PRO A 49 4.80 -8.44 6.08
CA PRO A 49 5.38 -7.92 4.86
C PRO A 49 6.07 -6.59 5.12
N VAL A 50 7.26 -6.47 4.58
CA VAL A 50 8.04 -5.23 4.59
C VAL A 50 8.16 -4.73 3.16
N TRP A 51 7.67 -3.52 2.91
CA TRP A 51 7.73 -2.86 1.60
C TRP A 51 8.85 -1.83 1.54
N HIS A 52 8.91 -0.92 2.52
CA HIS A 52 9.75 0.28 2.46
C HIS A 52 9.57 1.05 1.13
N GLU A 53 8.31 1.26 0.74
CA GLU A 53 7.95 1.99 -0.49
C GLU A 53 7.37 3.37 -0.12
N SER A 54 7.87 4.43 -0.76
CA SER A 54 7.40 5.80 -0.53
C SER A 54 6.73 6.36 -1.77
N GLU A 55 5.45 6.73 -1.66
CA GLU A 55 4.65 7.24 -2.77
C GLU A 55 4.21 8.68 -2.50
N VAL A 56 4.20 9.51 -3.54
CA VAL A 56 3.75 10.92 -3.46
C VAL A 56 2.61 11.14 -4.43
N ALA A 57 1.39 11.24 -3.90
CA ALA A 57 0.22 11.58 -4.68
C ALA A 57 0.05 13.10 -4.76
N ARG A 58 -0.33 13.61 -5.94
CA ARG A 58 -0.54 15.06 -6.18
C ARG A 58 -1.97 15.29 -6.61
N SER A 59 -2.67 16.23 -5.99
CA SER A 59 -4.01 16.59 -6.45
C SER A 59 -3.89 17.33 -7.78
N ILE A 60 -4.46 16.76 -8.84
CA ILE A 60 -4.49 17.34 -10.18
C ILE A 60 -5.95 17.70 -10.42
N PHE A 61 -6.30 18.96 -10.19
CA PHE A 61 -7.55 19.51 -10.70
C PHE A 61 -7.42 19.58 -12.23
N VAL A 62 -8.18 18.75 -12.95
CA VAL A 62 -8.38 18.84 -14.41
C VAL A 62 -9.46 19.84 -14.76
#